data_AF-A0A125W6U8-F1
#
_entry.id   AF-A0A125W6U8-F1
#
_cell.length_a   1.000
_cell.length_b   1.000
_cell.length_c   1.000
_cell.angle_alpha   90.00
_cell.angle_beta   90.00
_cell.angle_gamma   90.00
#
_symmetry.space_group_name_H-M   'P 1'
#
loop_
_entity.id
_entity.type
_entity.pdbx_description
1 polymer ?
#
loop_
_entity_poly.entity_id
_entity_poly.type
_entity_poly.pdbx_seq_one_letter_code
_entity_poly.pdbx_strand_id
1 'polypeptide(L)' 'MQIYAHERGNPYGCTYFISFHEIELVILLVWKDNFFTYNKQEVENNLNKMADVSTSAKRTIYQFIEKTNSLLYLSYKELH' A
#
# COMPACT_ATOMS: atom_id res chain seq x y z
N MET A 1 0.35 -6.26 13.37
CA MET A 1 0.16 -5.53 12.09
C MET A 1 -1.23 -4.96 12.12
N GLN A 2 -1.35 -3.64 12.07
CA GLN A 2 -2.64 -2.95 11.94
C GLN A 2 -2.65 -2.28 10.58
N ILE A 3 -3.75 -2.42 9.86
CA ILE A 3 -3.95 -1.73 8.59
C ILE A 3 -5.19 -0.89 8.76
N TYR A 4 -5.06 0.38 8.43
CA TYR A 4 -6.18 1.27 8.36
C TYR A 4 -6.00 2.17 7.14
N ALA A 5 -7.10 2.38 6.43
CA ALA A 5 -7.13 3.21 5.23
C ALA A 5 -7.86 4.50 5.58
N HIS A 6 -7.27 5.63 5.18
CA HIS A 6 -7.97 6.90 5.18
C HIS A 6 -7.95 7.42 3.75
N GLU A 7 -9.12 7.68 3.21
CA GLU A 7 -9.25 8.39 1.94
C GLU A 7 -8.75 9.83 2.12
N ARG A 8 -7.45 10.06 1.88
CA ARG A 8 -6.93 11.41 1.67
C ARG A 8 -7.21 11.78 0.21
N GLY A 9 -8.40 12.33 0.00
CA GLY A 9 -9.01 12.52 -1.31
C GLY A 9 -8.15 13.25 -2.33
N ASN A 10 -7.89 12.55 -3.43
CA ASN A 10 -7.83 13.11 -4.78
C ASN A 10 -8.79 12.24 -5.62
N PRO A 11 -9.60 12.80 -6.53
CA PRO A 11 -10.49 12.04 -7.43
C PRO A 11 -9.85 10.86 -8.17
N TYR A 12 -8.51 10.74 -8.18
CA TYR A 12 -7.78 9.65 -8.83
C TYR A 12 -6.77 8.92 -7.91
N GLY A 13 -6.79 9.21 -6.60
CA GLY A 13 -5.79 8.71 -5.65
C GLY A 13 -6.39 8.16 -4.36
N CYS A 14 -5.98 6.94 -3.99
CA CYS A 14 -6.29 6.33 -2.70
C CYS A 14 -5.01 6.27 -1.88
N THR A 15 -5.08 6.56 -0.57
CA THR A 15 -3.94 6.37 0.33
C THR A 15 -4.34 5.41 1.44
N TYR A 16 -3.48 4.47 1.78
CA TYR A 16 -3.67 3.65 2.97
C TYR A 16 -2.37 3.47 3.73
N PHE A 17 -2.52 3.13 5.01
CA PHE A 17 -1.41 3.07 5.95
C PHE A 17 -1.27 1.64 6.46
N ILE A 18 -0.02 1.14 6.45
CA ILE A 18 0.32 -0.15 7.05
C ILE A 18 1.18 0.13 8.27
N SER A 19 0.63 -0.14 9.45
CA SER A 19 1.35 -0.03 10.71
C SER A 19 1.96 -1.37 11.10
N PHE A 20 3.29 -1.38 11.22
CA PHE A 20 4.10 -2.54 11.55
C PHE A 20 5.18 -2.14 12.57
N HIS A 21 5.12 -2.71 13.77
CA HIS A 21 5.88 -2.23 14.94
C HIS A 21 5.67 -0.73 15.19
N GLU A 22 6.75 0.03 15.34
CA GLU A 22 6.73 1.48 15.56
C GLU A 22 6.72 2.28 14.26
N ILE A 23 6.44 1.61 13.13
CA ILE A 23 6.63 2.18 11.80
C ILE A 23 5.32 2.16 11.02
N GLU A 24 5.06 3.26 10.34
CA GLU A 24 3.93 3.43 9.45
C GLU A 24 4.43 3.57 8.01
N LEU A 25 3.97 2.68 7.15
CA LEU A 25 4.15 2.79 5.71
C LEU A 25 2.95 3.52 5.12
N VAL A 26 3.24 4.62 4.42
CA VAL A 26 2.25 5.33 3.62
C VAL A 26 2.25 4.75 2.21
N ILE A 27 1.13 4.19 1.78
CA ILE A 27 0.96 3.65 0.43
C ILE A 27 0.04 4.58 -0.35
N LEU A 28 0.64 5.38 -1.24
CA LEU A 28 -0.09 6.19 -2.21
C LEU A 28 -0.39 5.36 -3.46
N LEU A 29 -1.67 5.21 -3.76
CA LEU A 29 -2.16 4.61 -4.99
C LEU A 29 -2.53 5.67 -6.01
N VAL A 30 -2.06 5.46 -7.23
CA VAL A 30 -2.40 6.27 -8.40
C VAL A 30 -3.11 5.37 -9.40
N TRP A 31 -4.28 5.80 -9.87
CA TRP A 31 -4.97 5.14 -10.97
C TRP A 31 -4.20 5.33 -12.28
N LYS A 32 -3.78 4.22 -12.89
CA LYS A 32 -3.05 4.22 -14.16
C LYS A 32 -3.37 2.95 -14.95
N ASP A 33 -3.64 3.09 -16.24
CA ASP A 33 -3.88 1.97 -17.16
C ASP A 33 -4.98 0.99 -16.68
N ASN A 34 -6.05 1.51 -16.08
CA ASN A 34 -7.15 0.75 -15.45
C ASN A 34 -6.76 -0.08 -14.22
N PHE A 35 -5.67 0.25 -13.55
CA PHE A 35 -5.27 -0.40 -12.29
C PHE A 35 -4.75 0.62 -11.27
N PHE A 36 -4.81 0.27 -9.99
CA PHE A 36 -4.12 1.03 -8.96
C PHE A 36 -2.64 0.64 -8.94
N THR A 37 -1.77 1.65 -9.02
CA THR A 37 -0.30 1.50 -8.97
C THR A 37 0.27 2.26 -7.79
N TYR A 38 1.41 1.80 -7.26
CA TYR A 38 2.12 2.45 -6.16
C TYR A 38 3.61 2.57 -6.46
N ASN A 39 4.28 3.50 -5.79
CA ASN A 39 5.72 3.66 -5.91
C ASN A 39 6.46 2.56 -5.12
N LYS A 40 6.79 1.46 -5.80
CA LYS A 40 7.50 0.34 -5.19
C LYS A 40 8.87 0.72 -4.61
N GLN A 41 9.59 1.64 -5.26
CA GLN A 41 10.90 2.09 -4.81
C GLN A 41 10.81 2.90 -3.51
N GLU A 42 9.77 3.69 -3.36
CA GLU A 42 9.49 4.41 -2.10
C GLU A 42 9.17 3.45 -0.96
N VAL A 43 8.33 2.44 -1.21
CA VAL A 43 8.05 1.37 -0.24
C VAL A 43 9.33 0.63 0.15
N GLU A 44 10.16 0.28 -0.82
CA GLU A 44 11.44 -0.40 -0.58
C GLU A 44 12.40 0.45 0.26
N ASN A 45 12.53 1.74 -0.06
CA ASN A 45 13.35 2.67 0.71
C ASN A 45 12.86 2.80 2.15
N ASN A 46 11.55 2.86 2.36
CA ASN A 46 10.98 2.93 3.70
C ASN A 46 11.19 1.63 4.48
N LEU A 47 11.00 0.47 3.84
CA LEU A 47 11.28 -0.84 4.43
C LEU A 47 12.77 -1.05 4.75
N ASN A 48 13.68 -0.48 3.96
CA ASN A 48 15.12 -0.59 4.18
C ASN A 48 15.62 0.34 5.29
N LYS A 49 14.90 1.43 5.61
CA LYS A 49 15.16 2.26 6.80
C LYS A 49 14.78 1.56 8.09
N MET A 50 13.93 0.53 8.03
CA MET A 50 13.51 -0.24 9.20
C MET A 50 14.63 -1.22 9.57
N ALA A 51 15.45 -0.85 10.55
CA ALA A 51 16.31 -1.83 11.22
C ALA A 51 15.42 -2.96 11.75
N ASP A 52 15.91 -4.20 11.69
CA ASP A 52 15.24 -5.41 12.23
C ASP A 52 14.03 -5.98 11.47
N VAL A 53 13.66 -5.43 10.30
CA VAL A 53 12.64 -6.07 9.46
C VAL A 53 13.25 -7.20 8.62
N SER A 54 12.92 -8.43 8.97
CA SER A 54 13.37 -9.63 8.27
C SER A 54 12.90 -9.65 6.80
N THR A 55 13.65 -10.35 5.95
CA THR A 55 13.28 -10.56 4.53
C THR A 55 11.89 -11.18 4.38
N SER A 56 11.49 -12.08 5.29
CA SER A 56 10.15 -12.67 5.29
C SER A 56 9.07 -11.64 5.60
N ALA A 57 9.29 -10.75 6.58
CA ALA A 57 8.37 -9.67 6.89
C ALA A 57 8.22 -8.69 5.71
N LYS A 58 9.33 -8.31 5.06
CA LYS A 58 9.29 -7.50 3.83
C LYS A 58 8.43 -8.16 2.74
N ARG A 59 8.61 -9.47 2.52
CA ARG A 59 7.81 -10.23 1.54
C ARG A 59 6.32 -10.22 1.91
N THR A 60 5.97 -10.40 3.17
CA THR A 60 4.58 -10.36 3.65
C THR A 60 3.96 -8.98 3.42
N ILE A 61 4.70 -7.89 3.66
CA ILE A 61 4.24 -6.52 3.40
C ILE A 61 3.97 -6.31 1.91
N TYR A 62 4.88 -6.74 1.03
CA TYR A 62 4.64 -6.66 -0.41
C TYR A 62 3.40 -7.45 -0.83
N GLN A 63 3.25 -8.70 -0.37
CA GLN A 63 2.06 -9.51 -0.68
C GLN A 63 0.76 -8.87 -0.17
N PHE A 64 0.83 -8.20 0.98
CA PHE A 64 -0.30 -7.47 1.54
C PHE A 64 -0.70 -6.28 0.65
N ILE A 65 0.29 -5.49 0.20
CA ILE A 65 0.07 -4.36 -0.72
C ILE A 65 -0.59 -4.83 -2.02
N GLU A 66 -0.05 -5.87 -2.66
CA GLU A 66 -0.60 -6.39 -3.93
C GLU A 66 -2.07 -6.85 -3.78
N LYS A 67 -2.37 -7.56 -2.69
CA LYS A 67 -3.75 -8.01 -2.41
C LYS A 67 -4.69 -6.84 -2.14
N THR A 68 -4.24 -5.86 -1.36
CA THR A 68 -5.05 -4.68 -1.03
C THR A 68 -5.36 -3.86 -2.27
N ASN A 69 -4.37 -3.64 -3.13
CA ASN A 69 -4.56 -2.91 -4.40
C ASN A 69 -5.54 -3.65 -5.33
N SER A 70 -5.44 -4.98 -5.39
CA SER A 70 -6.37 -5.80 -6.18
C SER A 70 -7.81 -5.70 -5.66
N LEU A 71 -8.00 -5.72 -4.34
CA LEU A 71 -9.32 -5.56 -3.72
C LEU A 71 -9.90 -4.16 -3.97
N LEU A 72 -9.08 -3.11 -3.81
CA LEU A 72 -9.50 -1.74 -4.07
C LEU A 72 -9.87 -1.53 -5.55
N TYR A 73 -9.12 -2.15 -6.48
CA TYR A 73 -9.47 -2.14 -7.90
C TYR A 73 -10.84 -2.78 -8.17
N LEU A 74 -11.11 -3.95 -7.56
CA LEU A 74 -12.41 -4.61 -7.70
C LEU A 74 -13.55 -3.74 -7.15
N SER A 75 -13.37 -3.17 -5.95
CA SER A 75 -14.36 -2.26 -5.36
C SER A 75 -14.62 -1.02 -6.22
N TYR A 76 -13.57 -0.44 -6.84
CA TYR A 76 -13.74 0.69 -7.74
C TYR A 76 -14.50 0.32 -9.02
N LYS A 77 -14.20 -0.86 -9.59
CA LYS A 77 -14.88 -1.38 -10.79
C LYS A 77 -16.35 -1.75 -10.54
N GLU A 78 -16.72 -2.13 -9.31
CA GLU A 78 -18.13 -2.37 -8.98
C GLU A 78 -18.96 -1.08 -8.89
N LEU A 79 -18.30 0.06 -8.68
CA LEU A 79 -18.94 1.38 -8.53
C LEU A 79 -19.01 2.18 -9.85
N HIS A 80 -18.26 1.79 -10.89
CA HIS A 80 -18.12 2.50 -12.16
C HIS A 80 -18.17 1.56 -13.38
#